data_AF-A0A1D2R2L7-F1
#
_entry.id   AF-A0A1D2R2L7-F1
#
_cell.length_a   1.000
_cell.length_b   1.000
_cell.length_c   1.000
_cell.angle_alpha   90.00
_cell.angle_beta   90.00
_cell.angle_gamma   90.00
#
_symmetry.space_group_name_H-M   'P 1'
#
loop_
_entity.id
_entity.type
_entity.pdbx_description
1 polymer ?
#
loop_
_entity_poly.entity_id
_entity_poly.type
_entity_poly.pdbx_seq_one_letter_code
_entity_poly.pdbx_strand_id
1 'polypeptide(L)'
;MDVIDHMDFDGSSWLGIPNAIFCRPTGYWDNEKIGIAGPPIKTDNGWLLIYHGISQHDRHYRIGAMLLDSDNPSIVVSRPYNHILEPEEHYEREGVVNNVVFSCGSEVIKDTLFVYYGGADKEIGVATVNLNEFLEEIMQTPKKFCLKSNA
;
A
#
# COMPACT_ATOMS: atom_id res chain seq x y z
N MET A 1 -17.00 0.37 3.32
CA MET A 1 -17.51 1.42 2.41
C MET A 1 -19.01 1.23 2.34
N ASP A 2 -19.82 2.28 2.49
CA ASP A 2 -21.24 2.15 2.20
C ASP A 2 -21.38 1.74 0.73
N VAL A 3 -21.95 0.56 0.50
CA VAL A 3 -22.23 0.06 -0.84
C VAL A 3 -23.57 0.66 -1.23
N ILE A 4 -23.52 1.70 -2.05
CA ILE A 4 -24.73 2.32 -2.61
C ILE A 4 -24.90 1.84 -4.05
N ASP A 5 -26.11 1.41 -4.38
CA ASP A 5 -26.44 0.94 -5.73
C ASP A 5 -26.56 2.10 -6.74
N HIS A 6 -26.75 3.33 -6.23
CA HIS A 6 -27.00 4.53 -7.02
C HIS A 6 -26.24 5.73 -6.44
N MET A 7 -25.66 6.58 -7.28
CA MET A 7 -24.87 7.76 -6.88
C MET A 7 -25.73 9.01 -6.62
N ASP A 8 -26.98 8.82 -6.19
CA ASP A 8 -27.92 9.92 -5.98
C ASP A 8 -27.74 10.51 -4.57
N PHE A 9 -26.92 11.55 -4.47
CA PHE A 9 -26.67 12.26 -3.22
C PHE A 9 -27.61 13.47 -3.09
N ASP A 10 -28.52 13.42 -2.12
CA ASP A 10 -29.53 14.47 -1.87
C ASP A 10 -29.02 15.66 -1.03
N GLY A 11 -27.71 15.69 -0.74
CA GLY A 11 -27.08 16.71 0.12
C GLY A 11 -27.29 16.49 1.62
N SER A 12 -28.02 15.45 2.02
CA SER A 12 -28.21 15.04 3.43
C SER A 12 -27.63 13.66 3.73
N SER A 13 -27.46 12.83 2.70
CA SER A 13 -26.87 11.50 2.75
C SER A 13 -25.37 11.56 2.41
N TRP A 14 -24.53 11.03 3.30
CA TRP A 14 -23.09 10.93 3.12
C TRP A 14 -22.66 9.48 3.14
N LEU A 15 -21.67 9.13 2.32
CA LEU A 15 -21.01 7.83 2.42
C LEU A 15 -20.28 7.73 3.75
N GLY A 16 -20.75 6.85 4.61
CA GLY A 16 -20.01 6.36 5.75
C GLY A 16 -18.86 5.45 5.29
N ILE A 17 -17.91 5.24 6.20
CA ILE A 17 -16.84 4.26 6.04
C ILE A 17 -17.08 3.12 7.05
N PRO A 18 -18.16 2.33 6.93
CA PRO A 18 -18.24 1.10 7.71
C PRO A 18 -17.08 0.21 7.28
N ASN A 19 -16.36 -0.34 8.26
CA ASN A 19 -15.21 -1.22 8.10
C ASN A 19 -13.97 -0.56 7.47
N ALA A 20 -13.59 0.61 7.97
CA ALA A 20 -12.30 1.21 7.63
C ALA A 20 -11.13 0.33 8.11
N ILE A 21 -10.10 0.21 7.27
CA ILE A 21 -8.81 -0.28 7.72
C ILE A 21 -8.10 0.88 8.42
N PHE A 22 -7.69 0.65 9.67
CA PHE A 22 -7.06 1.68 10.49
C PHE A 22 -5.53 1.54 10.50
N CYS A 23 -4.86 2.63 10.91
CA CYS A 23 -3.46 2.63 11.28
C CYS A 23 -3.19 1.55 12.34
N ARG A 24 -1.98 0.99 12.34
CA ARG A 24 -1.59 0.03 13.38
C ARG A 24 -1.26 0.75 14.70
N PRO A 25 -1.23 0.02 15.83
CA PRO A 25 -0.81 0.60 17.11
C PRO A 25 0.61 1.17 17.07
N THR A 26 0.99 1.92 18.12
CA THR A 26 2.35 2.40 18.32
C THR A 26 3.38 1.27 18.25
N GLY A 27 4.50 1.52 17.57
CA GLY A 27 5.57 0.55 17.35
C GLY A 27 5.60 -0.03 15.92
N TYR A 28 4.53 0.16 15.14
CA TYR A 28 4.51 -0.16 13.72
C TYR A 28 4.90 1.06 12.86
N TRP A 29 5.37 0.80 11.64
CA TRP A 29 5.84 1.84 10.72
C TRP A 29 4.72 2.67 10.08
N ASP A 30 3.47 2.22 10.17
CA ASP A 30 2.26 2.81 9.57
C ASP A 30 1.20 3.14 10.65
N ASN A 31 1.68 3.66 11.77
CA ASN A 31 0.87 3.95 12.95
C ASN A 31 0.35 5.39 13.03
N GLU A 32 0.85 6.32 12.21
CA GLU A 32 0.32 7.70 12.17
C GLU A 32 -0.83 7.83 11.18
N LYS A 33 -0.57 7.49 9.92
CA LYS A 33 -1.51 7.63 8.81
C LYS A 33 -1.28 6.53 7.80
N ILE A 34 -2.36 6.05 7.20
CA ILE A 34 -2.32 5.19 6.03
C ILE A 34 -3.22 5.73 4.92
N GLY A 35 -2.92 5.36 3.70
CA GLY A 35 -3.79 5.63 2.56
C GLY A 35 -3.46 4.74 1.37
N ILE A 36 -4.46 4.51 0.54
CA ILE A 36 -4.30 3.74 -0.69
C ILE A 36 -3.86 4.66 -1.83
N ALA A 37 -3.14 4.12 -2.80
CA ALA A 37 -2.69 4.86 -3.98
C ALA A 37 -3.51 4.51 -5.22
N GLY A 38 -3.75 3.22 -5.44
CA GLY A 38 -4.51 2.70 -6.57
C GLY A 38 -5.58 1.71 -6.13
N PRO A 39 -6.41 1.23 -7.07
CA PRO A 39 -7.37 0.18 -6.80
C PRO A 39 -6.66 -1.12 -6.40
N PRO A 40 -7.27 -1.97 -5.55
CA PRO A 40 -6.75 -3.31 -5.28
C PRO A 40 -6.69 -4.16 -6.55
N ILE A 41 -5.66 -4.99 -6.67
CA ILE A 41 -5.45 -5.91 -7.78
C ILE A 41 -6.09 -7.26 -7.42
N LYS A 42 -6.99 -7.78 -8.27
CA LYS A 42 -7.59 -9.11 -8.08
C LYS A 42 -6.53 -10.19 -8.31
N THR A 43 -6.44 -11.15 -7.40
CA THR A 43 -5.57 -12.33 -7.48
C THR A 43 -6.34 -13.58 -7.07
N ASP A 44 -5.77 -14.77 -7.30
CA ASP A 44 -6.36 -16.03 -6.85
C ASP A 44 -6.42 -16.16 -5.31
N ASN A 45 -5.60 -15.38 -4.60
CA ASN A 45 -5.53 -15.37 -3.12
C ASN A 45 -6.38 -14.26 -2.49
N GLY A 46 -7.08 -13.45 -3.28
CA GLY A 46 -7.84 -12.29 -2.82
C GLY A 46 -7.44 -10.99 -3.52
N TRP A 47 -7.71 -9.85 -2.88
CA TRP A 47 -7.35 -8.54 -3.44
C TRP A 47 -6.03 -8.04 -2.84
N LEU A 48 -5.01 -7.90 -3.68
CA LEU A 48 -3.75 -7.28 -3.30
C LEU A 48 -3.90 -5.76 -3.29
N LEU A 49 -3.75 -5.14 -2.13
CA LEU A 49 -3.81 -3.70 -1.95
C LEU A 49 -2.42 -3.14 -1.62
N ILE A 50 -1.94 -2.22 -2.46
CA ILE A 50 -0.74 -1.42 -2.19
C ILE A 50 -1.15 -0.11 -1.51
N TYR A 51 -0.52 0.19 -0.38
CA TYR A 51 -0.85 1.35 0.46
C TYR A 51 0.42 2.04 0.95
N HIS A 52 0.33 3.32 1.27
CA HIS A 52 1.38 4.03 1.99
C HIS A 52 1.06 4.12 3.48
N GLY A 53 2.10 4.22 4.29
CA GLY A 53 1.98 4.46 5.73
C GLY A 53 3.06 5.42 6.22
N ILE A 54 2.71 6.15 7.28
CA ILE A 54 3.58 7.10 7.95
C ILE A 54 3.84 6.60 9.37
N SER A 55 5.11 6.64 9.79
CA SER A 55 5.46 6.35 11.18
C SER A 55 5.36 7.61 12.04
N GLN A 56 4.79 7.49 13.22
CA GLN A 56 4.84 8.56 14.24
C GLN A 56 6.26 8.85 14.71
N HIS A 57 7.17 7.87 14.64
CA HIS A 57 8.51 7.99 15.19
C HIS A 57 9.43 8.84 14.31
N ASP A 58 9.51 8.54 13.02
CA ASP A 58 10.42 9.21 12.09
C ASP A 58 9.70 10.05 11.02
N ARG A 59 8.37 9.95 10.92
CA ARG A 59 7.54 10.61 9.90
C ARG A 59 7.87 10.23 8.45
N HIS A 60 8.65 9.18 8.23
CA HIS A 60 8.97 8.73 6.87
C HIS A 60 7.74 8.09 6.24
N TYR A 61 7.58 8.34 4.94
CA TYR A 61 6.56 7.66 4.13
C TYR A 61 7.16 6.39 3.56
N ARG A 62 6.44 5.29 3.76
CA ARG A 62 6.82 3.97 3.29
C ARG A 62 5.63 3.32 2.59
N ILE A 63 5.90 2.32 1.75
CA ILE A 63 4.86 1.58 1.04
C ILE A 63 4.74 0.19 1.65
N GLY A 64 3.52 -0.27 1.86
CA GLY A 64 3.16 -1.61 2.34
C GLY A 64 2.21 -2.32 1.37
N ALA A 65 1.92 -3.58 1.68
CA ALA A 65 0.92 -4.38 1.00
C ALA A 65 -0.07 -5.01 2.00
N MET A 66 -1.31 -5.21 1.57
CA MET A 66 -2.29 -6.02 2.28
C MET A 66 -2.92 -6.99 1.29
N LEU A 67 -3.26 -8.18 1.75
CA LEU A 67 -4.13 -9.10 1.04
C LEU A 67 -5.52 -9.03 1.71
N LEU A 68 -6.53 -8.69 0.94
CA LEU A 68 -7.92 -8.59 1.39
C LEU A 68 -8.72 -9.79 0.87
N ASP A 69 -9.77 -10.15 1.58
CA ASP A 69 -10.62 -11.29 1.21
C ASP A 69 -11.29 -11.07 -0.16
N SER A 70 -11.37 -12.13 -0.97
CA SER A 70 -11.84 -12.07 -2.36
C SER A 70 -13.31 -11.66 -2.49
N ASP A 71 -14.14 -12.09 -1.54
CA ASP A 71 -15.59 -11.89 -1.52
C ASP A 71 -15.96 -10.65 -0.70
N ASN A 72 -15.23 -10.40 0.39
CA ASN A 72 -15.43 -9.23 1.23
C ASN A 72 -14.11 -8.43 1.45
N PRO A 73 -13.80 -7.44 0.61
CA PRO A 73 -12.56 -6.68 0.68
C PRO A 73 -12.42 -5.81 1.94
N SER A 74 -13.42 -5.76 2.83
CA SER A 74 -13.26 -5.12 4.15
C SER A 74 -12.48 -5.99 5.14
N ILE A 75 -12.23 -7.26 4.82
CA ILE A 75 -11.50 -8.20 5.68
C ILE A 75 -10.04 -8.25 5.22
N VAL A 76 -9.11 -7.92 6.13
CA VAL A 76 -7.68 -8.05 5.90
C VAL A 76 -7.24 -9.49 6.22
N VAL A 77 -6.88 -10.25 5.19
CA VAL A 77 -6.40 -11.64 5.30
C VAL A 77 -4.93 -11.67 5.70
N SER A 78 -4.12 -10.79 5.11
CA SER A 78 -2.72 -10.62 5.49
C SER A 78 -2.30 -9.16 5.41
N ARG A 79 -1.45 -8.74 6.35
CA ARG A 79 -0.78 -7.43 6.37
C ARG A 79 0.60 -7.61 7.01
N PRO A 80 1.66 -7.70 6.20
CA PRO A 80 3.04 -7.83 6.68
C PRO A 80 3.41 -6.80 7.74
N TYR A 81 4.23 -7.20 8.72
CA TYR A 81 4.69 -6.29 9.77
C TYR A 81 5.60 -5.18 9.23
N ASN A 82 6.40 -5.50 8.22
CA ASN A 82 7.33 -4.57 7.59
C ASN A 82 6.74 -3.95 6.32
N HIS A 83 7.32 -2.83 5.90
CA HIS A 83 7.03 -2.17 4.63
C HIS A 83 7.66 -2.96 3.49
N ILE A 84 7.10 -2.83 2.29
CA ILE A 84 7.67 -3.39 1.05
C ILE A 84 8.64 -2.41 0.39
N LEU A 85 8.52 -1.10 0.62
CA LEU A 85 9.51 -0.09 0.21
C LEU A 85 9.70 0.96 1.30
N GLU A 86 10.94 1.37 1.50
CA GLU A 86 11.31 2.53 2.31
C GLU A 86 12.34 3.40 1.56
N PRO A 87 12.51 4.68 1.93
CA PRO A 87 13.49 5.55 1.30
C PRO A 87 14.94 5.06 1.56
N GLU A 88 15.57 4.51 0.53
CA GLU A 88 16.94 4.01 0.58
C GLU A 88 17.88 4.83 -0.30
N GLU A 89 17.42 5.18 -1.50
CA GLU A 89 18.23 5.88 -2.49
C GLU A 89 18.29 7.39 -2.23
N HIS A 90 19.35 8.04 -2.73
CA HIS A 90 19.54 9.48 -2.56
C HIS A 90 18.33 10.28 -3.07
N TYR A 91 17.75 9.88 -4.20
CA TYR A 91 16.59 10.55 -4.79
C TYR A 91 15.27 10.30 -4.03
N GLU A 92 15.24 9.36 -3.08
CA GLU A 92 14.09 9.07 -2.20
C GLU A 92 14.23 9.77 -0.85
N ARG A 93 15.48 10.01 -0.43
CA ARG A 93 15.84 10.65 0.84
C ARG A 93 15.89 12.17 0.73
N GLU A 94 16.22 12.72 -0.44
CA GLU A 94 16.45 14.15 -0.63
C GLU A 94 15.60 14.73 -1.77
N GLY A 95 14.71 15.67 -1.44
CA GLY A 95 13.83 16.31 -2.42
C GLY A 95 12.98 17.44 -1.85
N VAL A 96 11.75 17.59 -2.34
CA VAL A 96 10.79 18.58 -1.82
C VAL A 96 10.33 18.17 -0.42
N VAL A 97 10.12 16.86 -0.23
CA VAL A 97 9.86 16.26 1.08
C VAL A 97 10.83 15.11 1.25
N ASN A 98 11.72 15.22 2.24
CA ASN A 98 12.75 14.21 2.49
C ASN A 98 12.16 12.90 3.04
N ASN A 99 12.83 11.79 2.75
CA ASN A 99 12.48 10.45 3.22
C ASN A 99 11.03 10.05 2.87
N VAL A 100 10.68 10.18 1.58
CA VAL A 100 9.36 9.82 1.06
C VAL A 100 9.48 8.83 -0.08
N VAL A 101 8.81 7.68 0.09
CA VAL A 101 8.35 6.86 -1.03
C VAL A 101 6.82 6.77 -0.97
N PHE A 102 6.15 7.12 -2.07
CA PHE A 102 4.70 7.18 -2.13
C PHE A 102 4.20 6.49 -3.40
N SER A 103 3.37 5.46 -3.27
CA SER A 103 2.84 4.74 -4.44
C SER A 103 1.96 5.65 -5.29
N CYS A 104 2.14 5.59 -6.61
CA CYS A 104 1.32 6.30 -7.60
C CYS A 104 0.40 5.35 -8.37
N GLY A 105 0.51 4.04 -8.12
CA GLY A 105 -0.21 3.00 -8.82
C GLY A 105 0.62 1.74 -8.96
N SER A 106 -0.06 0.63 -9.20
CA SER A 106 0.56 -0.66 -9.40
C SER A 106 -0.20 -1.45 -10.45
N GLU A 107 0.53 -2.23 -11.24
CA GLU A 107 -0.03 -3.01 -12.35
C GLU A 107 0.68 -4.36 -12.45
N VAL A 108 -0.02 -5.39 -12.95
CA VAL A 108 0.58 -6.71 -13.18
C VAL A 108 0.73 -6.93 -14.68
N ILE A 109 1.97 -7.15 -15.12
CA ILE A 109 2.27 -7.44 -16.52
C ILE A 109 3.06 -8.75 -16.57
N LYS A 110 2.47 -9.78 -17.21
CA LYS A 110 3.11 -11.10 -17.41
C LYS A 110 3.75 -11.63 -16.11
N ASP A 111 2.93 -11.76 -15.09
CA ASP A 111 3.29 -12.27 -13.74
C ASP A 111 4.25 -11.39 -12.93
N THR A 112 4.58 -10.19 -13.42
CA THR A 112 5.41 -9.23 -12.69
C THR A 112 4.54 -8.11 -12.15
N LEU A 113 4.60 -7.88 -10.84
CA LEU A 113 4.01 -6.72 -10.19
C LEU A 113 4.95 -5.53 -10.36
N PHE A 114 4.43 -4.45 -10.94
CA PHE A 114 5.09 -3.15 -11.03
C PHE A 114 4.46 -2.22 -10.01
N VAL A 115 5.27 -1.62 -9.14
CA VAL A 115 4.84 -0.58 -8.20
C VAL A 115 5.53 0.71 -8.62
N TYR A 116 4.78 1.63 -9.21
CA TYR A 116 5.26 2.97 -9.55
C TYR A 116 5.15 3.85 -8.32
N TYR A 117 6.21 4.59 -8.00
CA TYR A 117 6.25 5.39 -6.78
C TYR A 117 6.99 6.71 -6.99
N GLY A 118 6.56 7.74 -6.28
CA GLY A 118 7.27 9.01 -6.15
C GLY A 118 8.36 8.91 -5.10
N GLY A 119 9.55 9.44 -5.40
CA GLY A 119 10.68 9.60 -4.49
C GLY A 119 10.85 11.07 -4.10
N ALA A 120 10.88 11.33 -2.79
CA ALA A 120 11.08 12.65 -2.20
C ALA A 120 10.23 13.81 -2.77
N ASP A 121 8.99 13.50 -3.20
CA ASP A 121 8.08 14.41 -3.92
C ASP A 121 8.73 15.11 -5.14
N LYS A 122 9.64 14.41 -5.82
CA LYS A 122 10.45 14.98 -6.88
C LYS A 122 10.65 14.05 -8.08
N GLU A 123 10.94 12.79 -7.82
CA GLU A 123 11.27 11.80 -8.87
C GLU A 123 10.21 10.71 -8.94
N ILE A 124 10.18 9.93 -10.03
CA ILE A 124 9.35 8.73 -10.16
C ILE A 124 10.28 7.53 -10.39
N GLY A 125 10.06 6.47 -9.62
CA GLY A 125 10.73 5.18 -9.77
C GLY A 125 9.73 4.05 -9.97
N VAL A 126 10.26 2.86 -10.27
CA VAL A 126 9.49 1.63 -10.34
C VAL A 126 10.19 0.51 -9.57
N ALA A 127 9.44 -0.20 -8.74
CA ALA A 127 9.91 -1.43 -8.10
C ALA A 127 9.15 -2.61 -8.72
N THR A 128 9.86 -3.73 -8.90
CA THR A 128 9.29 -4.91 -9.57
C THR A 128 9.56 -6.19 -8.79
N VAL A 129 8.60 -7.10 -8.79
CA VAL A 129 8.72 -8.44 -8.23
C VAL A 129 7.85 -9.42 -9.00
N ASN A 130 8.19 -10.70 -8.99
CA ASN A 130 7.26 -11.73 -9.42
C ASN A 130 6.04 -11.74 -8.50
N LEU A 131 4.83 -11.68 -9.07
CA LEU A 131 3.59 -11.59 -8.30
C LEU A 131 3.38 -12.82 -7.41
N ASN A 132 3.64 -14.02 -7.92
CA ASN A 132 3.39 -15.25 -7.16
C ASN A 132 4.34 -15.38 -5.99
N GLU A 133 5.63 -15.12 -6.19
CA GLU A 133 6.63 -15.09 -5.11
C GLU A 133 6.23 -14.08 -4.03
N PHE A 134 5.81 -12.89 -4.46
CA PHE A 134 5.37 -11.84 -3.54
C PHE A 134 4.13 -12.23 -2.74
N LEU A 135 3.12 -12.82 -3.40
CA LEU A 135 1.90 -13.29 -2.73
C LEU A 135 2.22 -14.38 -1.71
N GLU A 136 3.09 -15.33 -2.05
CA GLU A 136 3.56 -16.36 -1.13
C GLU A 136 4.21 -15.75 0.11
N GLU A 137 5.08 -14.77 -0.06
CA GLU A 137 5.78 -14.13 1.06
C GLU A 137 4.84 -13.34 1.97
N ILE A 138 3.94 -12.52 1.42
CA ILE A 138 3.01 -11.76 2.25
C ILE A 138 2.05 -12.69 3.00
N MET A 139 1.72 -13.86 2.44
CA MET A 139 0.92 -14.88 3.14
C MET A 139 1.70 -15.62 4.25
N GLN A 140 3.03 -15.70 4.16
CA GLN A 140 3.90 -16.41 5.12
C GLN A 140 4.41 -15.54 6.29
N THR A 141 4.01 -14.27 6.36
CA THR A 141 4.58 -13.28 7.32
C THR A 141 4.41 -13.74 8.79
N PRO A 142 5.50 -13.71 9.60
CA PRO A 142 6.07 -12.45 10.08
C PRO A 142 7.46 -12.11 9.53
N LYS A 143 7.93 -12.74 8.43
CA LYS A 143 9.25 -12.42 7.84
C LYS A 143 9.28 -11.07 7.09
N LYS A 144 10.47 -10.47 7.07
CA LYS A 144 10.80 -9.17 6.45
C LYS A 144 10.96 -9.37 4.94
N PHE A 145 10.12 -8.71 4.14
CA PHE A 145 10.25 -8.63 2.69
C PHE A 145 10.30 -7.16 2.26
N CYS A 146 11.35 -6.77 1.53
CA CYS A 146 11.49 -5.46 0.91
C CYS A 146 11.71 -5.65 -0.58
N LEU A 147 10.92 -4.96 -1.40
CA LEU A 147 11.14 -4.81 -2.82
C LEU A 147 12.42 -3.99 -3.04
N LYS A 148 13.15 -4.31 -4.10
CA LYS A 148 14.26 -3.47 -4.56
C LYS A 148 13.74 -2.51 -5.61
N SER A 149 14.05 -1.23 -5.45
CA SER A 149 13.85 -0.24 -6.50
C SER A 149 14.78 -0.55 -7.67
N ASN A 150 14.26 -0.42 -8.89
CA ASN A 150 15.07 -0.42 -10.10
C ASN A 150 14.88 0.95 -10.74
N ALA A 151 15.82 1.86 -10.50
CA ALA A 151 15.91 3.13 -11.25
C ALA A 151 16.58 2.90 -12.61
#